data_AF-W2RRX0-F1
#
_entry.id   AF-W2RRX0-F1
#
_cell.length_a   1.000
_cell.length_b   1.000
_cell.length_c   1.000
_cell.angle_alpha   90.00
_cell.angle_beta   90.00
_cell.angle_gamma   90.00
#
_symmetry.space_group_name_H-M   'P 1'
#
loop_
_entity.id
_entity.type
_entity.pdbx_description
1 polymer ?
#
loop_
_entity_poly.entity_id
_entity_poly.type
_entity_poly.pdbx_seq_one_letter_code
_entity_poly.pdbx_strand_id
1 'polypeptide(L)' 'RSTRTPSDGPREARTDGRGCDRKRSSEYHDPCQDFANRSIRCLHRNGGDKDMCQDYFQAYRDCKKEWTTKRR' A
#
# COMPACT_ATOMS: atom_id res chain seq x y z
N ARG A 1 17.60 13.82 44.34
CA ARG A 1 17.19 14.48 43.07
C ARG A 1 17.06 13.40 42.01
N SER A 2 15.87 12.81 41.87
CA SER A 2 15.60 11.74 40.92
C SER A 2 14.40 12.16 40.08
N THR A 3 14.63 12.42 38.80
CA THR A 3 13.62 12.94 37.88
C THR A 3 12.96 11.82 37.10
N ARG A 4 11.69 11.57 37.44
CA ARG A 4 10.52 11.32 36.55
C ARG A 4 10.68 10.32 35.40
N THR A 5 10.17 9.11 35.60
CA THR A 5 9.60 8.25 34.55
C THR A 5 8.25 8.83 34.08
N PRO A 6 7.97 8.93 32.77
CA PRO A 6 6.62 9.16 32.27
C PRO A 6 5.82 7.86 32.36
N SER A 7 4.65 7.99 32.98
CA SER A 7 3.64 6.97 33.25
C SER A 7 3.26 6.15 32.01
N ASP A 8 3.50 4.84 32.10
CA ASP A 8 2.77 3.82 31.35
C ASP A 8 1.37 3.71 31.98
N GLY A 9 0.35 4.15 31.26
CA GLY A 9 -1.06 4.03 31.64
C GLY A 9 -1.79 3.23 30.57
N PRO A 10 -2.50 2.14 30.91
CA PRO A 10 -3.11 1.27 29.91
C PRO A 10 -4.40 1.89 29.38
N ARG A 11 -4.50 2.11 28.07
CA ARG A 11 -5.79 2.39 27.43
C ARG A 11 -6.47 1.05 27.12
N GLU A 12 -7.19 0.54 28.12
CA GLU A 12 -8.12 -0.58 28.00
C GLU A 12 -9.11 -0.33 26.85
N ALA A 13 -8.88 -0.96 25.70
CA ALA A 13 -9.88 -1.11 24.65
C ALA A 13 -10.50 -2.50 24.80
N ARG A 14 -11.53 -2.59 25.64
CA ARG A 14 -12.37 -3.78 25.73
C ARG A 14 -13.12 -3.96 24.41
N THR A 15 -12.81 -5.01 23.67
CA THR A 15 -13.67 -5.49 22.58
C THR A 15 -14.21 -6.86 22.98
N ASP A 16 -15.33 -6.83 23.69
CA ASP A 16 -16.27 -7.96 23.82
C ASP A 16 -16.79 -8.37 22.44
N GLY A 17 -17.13 -9.64 22.29
CA GLY A 17 -17.44 -10.27 21.01
C GLY A 17 -18.66 -9.70 20.28
N ARG A 18 -18.54 -9.70 18.95
CA ARG A 18 -19.49 -9.34 17.87
C ARG A 18 -19.33 -7.92 17.33
N GLY A 19 -19.06 -7.86 16.03
CA GLY A 19 -19.39 -6.68 15.23
C GLY A 19 -18.22 -5.79 14.84
N CYS A 20 -17.19 -6.39 14.27
CA CYS A 20 -16.52 -5.85 13.07
C CYS A 20 -15.71 -7.03 12.52
N ASP A 21 -16.36 -7.83 11.68
CA ASP A 21 -15.72 -8.34 10.48
C ASP A 21 -14.96 -7.13 9.92
N ARG A 22 -13.66 -6.99 10.26
CA ARG A 22 -12.73 -6.15 9.52
C ARG A 22 -12.69 -6.84 8.18
N LYS A 23 -13.75 -6.60 7.40
CA LYS A 23 -13.96 -6.99 6.02
C LYS A 23 -12.56 -6.90 5.47
N ARG A 24 -11.98 -8.05 5.15
CA ARG A 24 -10.69 -8.14 4.49
C ARG A 24 -10.86 -7.24 3.28
N SER A 25 -10.39 -5.99 3.40
CA SER A 25 -10.90 -4.89 2.59
C SER A 25 -10.50 -5.18 1.17
N SER A 26 -11.45 -5.73 0.40
CA SER A 26 -11.38 -5.98 -1.03
C SER A 26 -10.00 -6.43 -1.50
N GLU A 27 -9.83 -7.74 -1.45
CA GLU A 27 -8.93 -8.59 -2.22
C GLU A 27 -9.06 -8.36 -3.75
N TYR A 28 -8.98 -7.10 -4.21
CA TYR A 28 -8.79 -6.79 -5.62
C TYR A 28 -7.31 -6.99 -5.91
N HIS A 29 -6.92 -8.26 -6.06
CA HIS A 29 -5.58 -8.64 -6.44
C HIS A 29 -5.35 -8.28 -7.91
N ASP A 30 -5.20 -6.99 -8.20
CA ASP A 30 -4.56 -6.57 -9.44
C ASP A 30 -3.06 -6.81 -9.24
N PRO A 31 -2.44 -7.83 -9.86
CA PRO A 31 -1.02 -8.12 -9.67
C PRO A 31 -0.14 -6.99 -10.20
N CYS A 32 -0.72 -6.05 -10.96
CA CYS A 32 -0.05 -4.87 -11.45
C CYS A 32 -0.06 -3.71 -10.44
N GLN A 33 -0.76 -3.84 -9.31
CA GLN A 33 -0.84 -2.81 -8.28
C GLN A 33 0.53 -2.48 -7.68
N ASP A 34 1.43 -3.46 -7.52
CA ASP A 34 2.78 -3.20 -7.00
C ASP A 34 3.60 -2.35 -7.98
N PHE A 35 3.52 -2.66 -9.27
CA PHE A 35 4.18 -1.86 -10.32
C PHE A 35 3.61 -0.43 -10.39
N ALA A 36 2.28 -0.28 -10.27
CA ALA A 36 1.65 1.03 -10.19
C ALA A 36 2.16 1.82 -8.97
N ASN A 37 2.20 1.19 -7.79
CA ASN A 37 2.71 1.82 -6.56
C ASN A 37 4.17 2.26 -6.72
N ARG A 38 5.02 1.48 -7.40
CA ARG A 38 6.41 1.86 -7.68
C ARG A 38 6.50 3.09 -8.57
N SER A 39 5.71 3.15 -9.64
CA SER A 39 5.68 4.32 -10.53
C SER A 39 5.23 5.60 -9.80
N ILE A 40 4.25 5.48 -8.90
CA ILE A 40 3.77 6.61 -8.07
C ILE A 40 4.87 7.06 -7.09
N ARG A 41 5.58 6.13 -6.45
CA ARG A 41 6.71 6.47 -5.56
C ARG A 41 7.84 7.18 -6.32
N CYS A 42 8.11 6.78 -7.55
CA CYS A 42 9.08 7.45 -8.41
C CYS A 42 8.66 8.90 -8.71
N LEU A 43 7.39 9.11 -9.08
CA LEU A 43 6.86 10.46 -9.31
C LEU A 43 6.97 11.34 -8.06
N HIS A 44 6.62 10.82 -6.87
CA HIS A 44 6.71 11.58 -5.62
C HIS A 44 8.15 12.00 -5.28
N ARG A 45 9.15 11.21 -5.68
CA ARG A 45 10.57 11.52 -5.45
C ARG A 45 11.16 12.50 -6.45
N ASN A 46 10.68 12.48 -7.69
CA ASN A 46 11.20 13.30 -8.80
C ASN A 46 10.29 14.50 -9.11
N GLY A 47 9.41 14.91 -8.20
CA GLY A 47 8.53 16.08 -8.40
C GLY A 47 7.48 15.90 -9.52
N GLY A 48 7.18 14.66 -9.89
CA GLY A 48 6.25 14.35 -10.98
C GLY A 48 6.90 14.19 -12.35
N ASP A 49 8.23 14.19 -12.43
CA ASP A 49 8.96 13.96 -13.67
C ASP A 49 8.71 12.54 -14.20
N LYS A 50 8.06 12.45 -15.36
CA LYS A 50 7.62 11.19 -15.95
C LYS A 50 8.75 10.50 -16.71
N ASP A 51 9.71 11.27 -17.22
CA ASP A 51 10.80 10.75 -18.04
C ASP A 51 11.77 9.92 -17.19
N MET A 52 11.99 10.33 -15.94
CA MET A 52 12.75 9.57 -14.96
C MET A 52 12.07 8.25 -14.51
N CYS A 53 10.77 8.10 -14.77
CA CYS A 53 9.97 6.97 -14.28
C CYS A 53 9.44 6.05 -15.38
N GLN A 54 9.91 6.21 -16.63
CA GLN A 54 9.44 5.44 -17.80
C GLN A 54 9.56 3.94 -17.60
N ASP A 55 10.66 3.45 -16.99
CA ASP A 55 10.85 2.03 -16.70
C ASP A 55 9.76 1.45 -15.77
N TYR A 56 9.30 2.23 -14.79
CA TYR A 56 8.22 1.79 -13.89
C TYR A 56 6.87 1.74 -14.60
N PHE A 57 6.60 2.69 -15.51
CA PHE A 57 5.41 2.67 -16.34
C PHE A 57 5.42 1.52 -17.34
N GLN A 58 6.59 1.20 -17.90
CA GLN A 58 6.78 0.08 -18.80
C GLN A 58 6.47 -1.24 -18.09
N ALA A 59 7.02 -1.46 -16.89
CA ALA A 59 6.71 -2.65 -16.09
C ALA A 59 5.22 -2.79 -15.76
N TYR A 60 4.51 -1.68 -15.47
CA TYR A 60 3.06 -1.70 -15.27
C TYR A 60 2.30 -2.09 -16.55
N ARG A 61 2.70 -1.56 -17.71
CA ARG A 61 2.10 -1.91 -19.01
C ARG A 61 2.31 -3.37 -19.36
N ASP A 62 3.52 -3.89 -19.15
CA ASP A 62 3.85 -5.28 -19.43
C ASP A 62 3.05 -6.23 -18.54
N CYS A 63 2.96 -5.95 -17.24
CA CYS A 63 2.09 -6.69 -16.33
C CYS A 63 0.63 -6.69 -16.81
N LYS A 64 0.10 -5.52 -17.20
CA LYS A 64 -1.29 -5.40 -17.63
C LYS A 64 -1.55 -6.12 -18.95
N LYS A 65 -0.57 -6.11 -19.86
CA LYS A 65 -0.61 -6.85 -21.12
C LYS A 65 -0.67 -8.35 -20.86
N GLU A 66 0.23 -8.89 -20.05
CA GLU A 66 0.22 -10.31 -19.67
C GLU A 66 -1.07 -10.71 -18.97
N TRP A 67 -1.54 -9.90 -18.03
CA TRP A 67 -2.77 -10.14 -17.27
C TRP A 67 -4.02 -10.11 -18.14
N THR A 68 -4.02 -9.32 -19.22
CA THR A 68 -5.11 -9.32 -20.21
C THR A 68 -5.00 -10.53 -21.13
N THR A 69 -3.80 -10.88 -21.59
CA THR A 69 -3.54 -12.07 -22.42
C THR A 69 -3.91 -13.37 -21.68
N LYS A 70 -3.56 -13.50 -20.40
CA LYS A 70 -3.90 -14.67 -19.55
C LYS A 70 -5.41 -14.83 -19.32
N ARG A 71 -6.19 -13.77 -19.53
CA ARG A 71 -7.65 -13.74 -19.33
C ARG A 71 -8.43 -13.74 -20.65
N ARG A 72 -7.75 -13.88 -21.79
CA ARG A 72 -8.34 -13.94 -23.13
C ARG A 72 -8.37 -15.38 -23.60
#